data_AF-A0A3R6Z2H8-F1
#
_entry.id   AF-A0A3R6Z2H8-F1
#
_cell.length_a   1.000
_cell.length_b   1.000
_cell.length_c   1.000
_cell.angle_alpha   90.00
_cell.angle_beta   90.00
_cell.angle_gamma   90.00
#
_symmetry.space_group_name_H-M   'P 1'
#
loop_
_entity.id
_entity.type
_entity.pdbx_description
1 polymer ?
#
loop_
_entity_poly.entity_id
_entity_poly.type
_entity_poly.pdbx_seq_one_letter_code
_entity_poly.pdbx_strand_id
1 'polypeptide(L)'
;MERGKLLIMSLLATAFLNSCTNTEEPVTDEAIEVNAGITESTRAVIGSGYMADLEVSFARLDNPGTTGAAWASIDAVRTGGVGNTALTFEPEQTYLAEEGESVLMGYYPRKELSGTTNPASVTYTIAGDEDIMATDVQTGSLVDKFETFTFSHLLTQLQFKCVGSAGAIGKWTAVASIKVKNVAMGLKLSLDKTSGAKLTVTGTADQTLTVKNCPSTVSALDAETPPTGYLMLYPTTNMGTEELPISLEVKGTYDGNAKTLNVAVSNISEGVKAGYSHLITLTFTEDGKIAVESGIAPWQPGSGGSSVIVPGN
;
A
#
# COMPACT_ATOMS: atom_id res chain seq x y z
N MET A 1 -47.61 -76.63 -49.81
CA MET A 1 -48.87 -77.07 -49.16
C MET A 1 -48.56 -77.33 -47.70
N GLU A 2 -49.52 -76.99 -46.81
CA GLU A 2 -49.49 -77.00 -45.33
C GLU A 2 -49.01 -75.70 -44.67
N ARG A 3 -49.93 -74.82 -44.20
CA ARG A 3 -50.72 -74.85 -42.92
C ARG A 3 -49.80 -74.52 -41.73
N GLY A 4 -49.89 -73.43 -40.98
CA GLY A 4 -51.05 -72.63 -40.54
C GLY A 4 -51.40 -72.98 -39.09
N LYS A 5 -51.09 -72.08 -38.12
CA LYS A 5 -51.73 -71.87 -36.78
C LYS A 5 -50.84 -70.89 -35.98
N LEU A 6 -51.18 -69.63 -35.73
CA LEU A 6 -52.24 -69.01 -34.88
C LEU A 6 -52.00 -69.14 -33.36
N LEU A 7 -51.71 -67.97 -32.76
CA LEU A 7 -52.15 -67.43 -31.44
C LEU A 7 -51.67 -68.09 -30.12
N ILE A 8 -51.04 -67.30 -29.23
CA ILE A 8 -51.66 -66.71 -28.02
C ILE A 8 -50.67 -65.77 -27.29
N MET A 9 -51.26 -64.69 -26.81
CA MET A 9 -50.73 -63.51 -26.15
C MET A 9 -50.41 -63.81 -24.68
N SER A 10 -49.23 -63.40 -24.18
CA SER A 10 -49.01 -63.23 -22.73
C SER A 10 -48.17 -61.98 -22.46
N LEU A 11 -48.90 -60.93 -22.12
CA LEU A 11 -48.48 -59.70 -21.47
C LEU A 11 -47.80 -60.03 -20.12
N LEU A 12 -46.54 -59.62 -19.91
CA LEU A 12 -46.03 -59.34 -18.57
C LEU A 12 -44.90 -58.31 -18.61
N ALA A 13 -44.98 -57.37 -17.69
CA ALA A 13 -44.36 -56.06 -17.71
C ALA A 13 -43.01 -55.99 -16.96
N THR A 14 -42.17 -55.07 -17.44
CA THR A 14 -41.25 -54.16 -16.70
C THR A 14 -40.20 -54.72 -15.73
N ALA A 15 -38.92 -54.51 -16.09
CA ALA A 15 -38.01 -53.64 -15.34
C ALA A 15 -36.80 -53.27 -16.22
N PHE A 16 -36.79 -52.08 -16.83
CA PHE A 16 -35.56 -51.49 -17.37
C PHE A 16 -34.84 -50.79 -16.22
N LEU A 17 -33.72 -51.35 -15.78
CA LEU A 17 -32.76 -50.66 -14.93
C LEU A 17 -32.05 -49.62 -15.80
N ASN A 18 -32.57 -48.39 -15.82
CA ASN A 18 -31.80 -47.22 -16.24
C ASN A 18 -30.84 -46.87 -15.11
N SER A 19 -29.65 -47.46 -15.13
CA SER A 19 -28.53 -46.99 -14.33
C SER A 19 -27.98 -45.74 -15.01
N CYS A 20 -28.49 -44.57 -14.60
CA CYS A 20 -27.80 -43.31 -14.83
C CYS A 20 -26.61 -43.28 -13.85
N THR A 21 -25.45 -43.74 -14.29
CA THR A 21 -24.20 -43.37 -13.64
C THR A 21 -23.95 -41.90 -13.97
N ASN A 22 -24.29 -41.00 -13.04
CA ASN A 22 -23.68 -39.67 -13.01
C ASN A 22 -22.19 -39.90 -12.73
N THR A 23 -21.40 -39.98 -13.79
CA THR A 23 -19.95 -39.78 -13.67
C THR A 23 -19.79 -38.29 -13.41
N GLU A 24 -19.84 -37.90 -12.13
CA GLU A 24 -19.36 -36.60 -11.70
C GLU A 24 -17.94 -36.47 -12.26
N GLU A 25 -17.72 -35.49 -13.13
CA GLU A 25 -16.35 -35.14 -13.52
C GLU A 25 -15.58 -34.82 -12.22
N PRO A 26 -14.31 -35.22 -12.08
CA PRO A 26 -13.54 -34.84 -10.91
C PRO A 26 -13.55 -33.32 -10.81
N VAL A 27 -13.97 -32.79 -9.66
CA VAL A 27 -13.88 -31.35 -9.36
C VAL A 27 -12.42 -30.96 -9.57
N THR A 28 -12.15 -30.23 -10.64
CA THR A 28 -10.83 -29.69 -10.90
C THR A 28 -10.66 -28.50 -9.97
N ASP A 29 -9.65 -28.55 -9.09
CA ASP A 29 -9.28 -27.40 -8.28
C ASP A 29 -9.03 -26.21 -9.22
N GLU A 30 -9.85 -25.17 -9.13
CA GLU A 30 -9.72 -23.99 -9.98
C GLU A 30 -8.79 -22.97 -9.32
N ALA A 31 -7.73 -22.59 -10.03
CA ALA A 31 -6.73 -21.62 -9.57
C ALA A 31 -7.33 -20.21 -9.43
N ILE A 32 -6.85 -19.47 -8.44
CA ILE A 32 -7.17 -18.05 -8.25
C ILE A 32 -6.23 -17.23 -9.13
N GLU A 33 -6.74 -16.77 -10.27
CA GLU A 33 -6.04 -15.89 -11.20
C GLU A 33 -6.58 -14.45 -11.07
N VAL A 34 -5.82 -13.56 -10.44
CA VAL A 34 -6.24 -12.18 -10.18
C VAL A 34 -5.16 -11.19 -10.58
N ASN A 35 -5.58 -9.93 -10.74
CA ASN A 35 -4.69 -8.80 -10.96
C ASN A 35 -4.64 -7.92 -9.72
N ALA A 36 -3.58 -7.14 -9.60
CA ALA A 36 -3.45 -6.12 -8.56
C ALA A 36 -3.04 -4.76 -9.14
N GLY A 37 -3.73 -3.71 -8.71
CA GLY A 37 -3.39 -2.31 -8.94
C GLY A 37 -2.83 -1.64 -7.67
N ILE A 38 -2.31 -0.44 -7.83
CA ILE A 38 -1.95 0.47 -6.73
C ILE A 38 -2.79 1.74 -6.92
N THR A 39 -3.46 2.21 -5.88
CA THR A 39 -4.36 3.37 -5.95
C THR A 39 -3.58 4.61 -6.37
N GLU A 40 -4.08 5.32 -7.38
CA GLU A 40 -3.60 6.66 -7.72
C GLU A 40 -4.17 7.68 -6.71
N SER A 41 -3.38 8.08 -5.72
CA SER A 41 -3.81 9.09 -4.75
C SER A 41 -3.12 10.45 -4.99
N THR A 42 -3.97 11.43 -5.35
CA THR A 42 -3.79 12.86 -5.62
C THR A 42 -3.51 13.33 -7.06
N ARG A 43 -4.46 14.14 -7.54
CA ARG A 43 -4.69 14.67 -8.88
C ARG A 43 -3.65 15.74 -9.28
N ALA A 44 -2.54 15.32 -9.87
CA ALA A 44 -2.02 15.75 -11.17
C ALA A 44 -0.60 15.17 -11.37
N VAL A 45 -0.41 14.58 -12.55
CA VAL A 45 0.82 13.99 -13.13
C VAL A 45 1.24 12.61 -12.61
N ILE A 46 0.62 11.61 -13.25
CA ILE A 46 1.22 10.49 -13.99
C ILE A 46 2.65 10.10 -13.59
N GLY A 47 2.74 8.90 -13.02
CA GLY A 47 3.75 7.91 -13.37
C GLY A 47 5.20 8.28 -13.10
N SER A 48 5.66 8.03 -11.88
CA SER A 48 7.08 7.73 -11.66
C SER A 48 7.22 6.43 -10.87
N GLY A 49 6.95 5.31 -11.52
CA GLY A 49 7.57 4.03 -11.17
C GLY A 49 6.83 3.10 -10.19
N TYR A 50 6.15 2.12 -10.76
CA TYR A 50 5.85 0.79 -10.17
C TYR A 50 6.28 -0.31 -11.14
N MET A 51 7.38 -0.06 -11.87
CA MET A 51 7.84 -0.89 -12.99
C MET A 51 8.52 -2.18 -12.53
N ALA A 52 8.93 -2.24 -11.27
CA ALA A 52 9.48 -3.44 -10.66
C ALA A 52 8.37 -4.26 -10.00
N ASP A 53 8.63 -5.55 -9.88
CA ASP A 53 7.78 -6.46 -9.14
C ASP A 53 7.67 -6.03 -7.68
N LEU A 54 6.47 -6.19 -7.10
CA LEU A 54 6.18 -5.88 -5.72
C LEU A 54 5.91 -7.17 -4.95
N GLU A 55 6.81 -7.51 -4.02
CA GLU A 55 6.63 -8.61 -3.08
C GLU A 55 5.61 -8.22 -2.01
N VAL A 56 4.43 -8.84 -2.05
CA VAL A 56 3.31 -8.59 -1.13
C VAL A 56 2.91 -9.88 -0.41
N SER A 57 2.18 -9.79 0.70
CA SER A 57 1.58 -10.97 1.34
C SER A 57 0.06 -10.78 1.39
N PHE A 58 -0.67 -11.88 1.43
CA PHE A 58 -2.12 -11.91 1.58
C PHE A 58 -2.50 -12.68 2.82
N ALA A 59 -3.37 -12.10 3.64
CA ALA A 59 -4.05 -12.84 4.70
C ALA A 59 -5.28 -13.54 4.09
N ARG A 60 -5.35 -14.86 4.23
CA ARG A 60 -6.48 -15.70 3.80
C ARG A 60 -7.22 -16.26 5.00
N LEU A 61 -8.55 -16.18 4.95
CA LEU A 61 -9.44 -16.82 5.91
C LEU A 61 -10.50 -17.63 5.16
N ASP A 62 -10.42 -18.95 5.28
CA ASP A 62 -11.38 -19.86 4.66
C ASP A 62 -12.60 -20.08 5.54
N ASN A 63 -13.76 -20.18 4.91
CA ASN A 63 -15.06 -20.38 5.52
C ASN A 63 -15.28 -19.43 6.72
N PRO A 64 -15.25 -18.10 6.50
CA PRO A 64 -15.22 -17.09 7.56
C PRO A 64 -16.41 -17.15 8.52
N GLY A 65 -17.53 -17.78 8.13
CA GLY A 65 -18.71 -18.00 8.98
C GLY A 65 -18.58 -19.16 9.98
N THR A 66 -17.52 -19.97 9.89
CA THR A 66 -17.37 -21.19 10.69
C THR A 66 -16.59 -20.95 11.98
N THR A 67 -16.99 -21.63 13.06
CA THR A 67 -16.26 -21.60 14.33
C THR A 67 -14.89 -22.25 14.16
N GLY A 68 -13.83 -21.52 14.51
CA GLY A 68 -12.45 -22.00 14.41
C GLY A 68 -11.75 -21.65 13.09
N ALA A 69 -12.41 -20.90 12.18
CA ALA A 69 -11.75 -20.31 11.02
C ALA A 69 -10.53 -19.50 11.47
N ALA A 70 -9.40 -19.72 10.79
CA ALA A 70 -8.10 -19.21 11.18
C ALA A 70 -7.43 -18.51 10.00
N TRP A 71 -6.84 -17.35 10.25
CA TRP A 71 -6.05 -16.63 9.26
C TRP A 71 -4.75 -17.38 8.94
N ALA A 72 -4.41 -17.43 7.67
CA ALA A 72 -3.12 -17.85 7.15
C ALA A 72 -2.49 -16.73 6.32
N SER A 73 -1.16 -16.68 6.25
CA SER A 73 -0.43 -15.79 5.36
C SER A 73 -0.02 -16.53 4.09
N ILE A 74 -0.09 -15.86 2.95
CA ILE A 74 0.31 -16.35 1.64
C ILE A 74 1.20 -15.29 1.01
N ASP A 75 2.34 -15.68 0.47
CA ASP A 75 3.17 -14.75 -0.27
C ASP A 75 2.66 -14.59 -1.69
N ALA A 76 2.82 -13.39 -2.25
CA ALA A 76 2.44 -13.11 -3.63
C ALA A 76 3.32 -12.04 -4.26
N VAL A 77 3.47 -12.08 -5.58
CA VAL A 77 4.21 -11.07 -6.34
C VAL A 77 3.23 -10.36 -7.27
N ARG A 78 3.09 -9.05 -7.13
CA ARG A 78 2.45 -8.22 -8.15
C ARG A 78 3.52 -7.88 -9.18
N THR A 79 3.31 -8.26 -10.43
CA THR A 79 4.25 -7.97 -11.52
C THR A 79 4.42 -6.46 -11.71
N GLY A 80 5.62 -6.01 -12.01
CA GLY A 80 5.92 -4.62 -12.33
C GLY A 80 5.17 -4.13 -13.57
N GLY A 81 4.78 -2.86 -13.54
CA GLY A 81 4.05 -2.23 -14.62
C GLY A 81 2.98 -1.24 -14.14
N VAL A 82 2.45 -0.47 -15.10
CA VAL A 82 1.41 0.53 -14.87
C VAL A 82 0.04 -0.14 -14.79
N GLY A 83 -0.80 0.35 -13.87
CA GLY A 83 -2.18 -0.11 -13.74
C GLY A 83 -2.29 -1.47 -13.06
N ASN A 84 -3.29 -2.25 -13.49
CA ASN A 84 -3.52 -3.58 -12.96
C ASN A 84 -2.59 -4.57 -13.66
N THR A 85 -1.75 -5.24 -12.89
CA THR A 85 -0.80 -6.23 -13.38
C THR A 85 -1.06 -7.56 -12.71
N ALA A 86 -0.53 -8.64 -13.28
CA ALA A 86 -0.73 -9.99 -12.75
C ALA A 86 -0.24 -10.10 -11.29
N LEU A 87 -1.03 -10.76 -10.45
CA LEU A 87 -0.68 -11.14 -9.09
C LEU A 87 -0.49 -12.66 -9.05
N THR A 88 0.71 -13.10 -8.68
CA THR A 88 1.03 -14.53 -8.60
C THR A 88 1.24 -14.92 -7.15
N PHE A 89 0.44 -15.86 -6.65
CA PHE A 89 0.59 -16.41 -5.30
C PHE A 89 1.70 -17.48 -5.25
N GLU A 90 2.40 -17.53 -4.12
CA GLU A 90 3.42 -18.51 -3.80
C GLU A 90 3.17 -19.07 -2.38
N PRO A 91 2.75 -20.35 -2.25
CA PRO A 91 2.38 -21.27 -3.33
C PRO A 91 1.10 -20.84 -4.07
N GLU A 92 0.85 -21.45 -5.23
CA GLU A 92 -0.40 -21.27 -5.98
C GLU A 92 -1.62 -21.52 -5.09
N GLN A 93 -2.67 -20.73 -5.29
CA GLN A 93 -3.90 -20.78 -4.50
C GLN A 93 -5.07 -21.17 -5.38
N THR A 94 -5.97 -21.99 -4.85
CA THR A 94 -7.20 -22.42 -5.50
C THR A 94 -8.41 -21.96 -4.71
N TYR A 95 -9.55 -21.82 -5.39
CA TYR A 95 -10.84 -21.66 -4.74
C TYR A 95 -11.18 -22.93 -3.94
N LEU A 96 -11.90 -22.75 -2.84
CA LEU A 96 -12.43 -23.90 -2.09
C LEU A 96 -13.47 -24.64 -2.93
N ALA A 97 -13.50 -25.96 -2.80
CA ALA A 97 -14.54 -26.79 -3.41
C ALA A 97 -15.92 -26.51 -2.76
N GLU A 98 -16.98 -26.94 -3.45
CA GLU A 98 -18.37 -26.79 -3.02
C GLU A 98 -18.77 -25.30 -2.82
N GLU A 99 -19.65 -25.02 -1.85
CA GLU A 99 -20.11 -23.67 -1.47
C GLU A 99 -19.13 -22.95 -0.54
N GLY A 100 -17.83 -23.27 -0.63
CA GLY A 100 -16.78 -22.70 0.20
C GLY A 100 -16.42 -21.26 -0.20
N GLU A 101 -16.14 -20.42 0.79
CA GLU A 101 -15.74 -19.02 0.59
C GLU A 101 -14.38 -18.74 1.24
N SER A 102 -13.58 -17.91 0.60
CA SER A 102 -12.31 -17.40 1.12
C SER A 102 -12.36 -15.88 1.23
N VAL A 103 -11.83 -15.32 2.32
CA VAL A 103 -11.58 -13.89 2.45
C VAL A 103 -10.10 -13.62 2.19
N LEU A 104 -9.79 -12.61 1.39
CA LEU A 104 -8.43 -12.19 1.07
C LEU A 104 -8.23 -10.68 1.34
N MET A 105 -7.10 -10.35 1.96
CA MET A 105 -6.59 -8.99 2.10
C MET A 105 -5.08 -8.98 1.85
N GLY A 106 -4.65 -8.23 0.84
CA GLY A 106 -3.24 -8.01 0.54
C GLY A 106 -2.64 -6.93 1.45
N TYR A 107 -1.36 -7.08 1.80
CA TYR A 107 -0.59 -6.09 2.53
C TYR A 107 0.87 -6.04 2.07
N TYR A 108 1.46 -4.87 2.21
CA TYR A 108 2.84 -4.56 1.86
C TYR A 108 3.46 -3.62 2.91
N PRO A 109 4.76 -3.75 3.25
CA PRO A 109 5.68 -4.82 2.85
C PRO A 109 5.34 -6.21 3.43
N ARG A 110 5.90 -7.28 2.84
CA ARG A 110 5.79 -8.63 3.42
C ARG A 110 6.31 -8.65 4.85
N LYS A 111 5.51 -9.22 5.74
CA LYS A 111 5.80 -9.42 7.16
C LYS A 111 4.94 -10.57 7.69
N GLU A 112 5.45 -11.22 8.72
CA GLU A 112 4.75 -12.29 9.41
C GLU A 112 3.41 -11.80 10.00
N LEU A 113 2.38 -12.62 9.80
CA LEU A 113 1.09 -12.42 10.41
C LEU A 113 1.15 -12.81 11.89
N SER A 114 0.60 -11.94 12.74
CA SER A 114 0.49 -12.13 14.17
C SER A 114 -0.95 -12.47 14.55
N GLY A 115 -1.11 -13.68 15.09
CA GLY A 115 -2.40 -14.25 15.47
C GLY A 115 -3.14 -14.89 14.31
N THR A 116 -3.95 -15.90 14.62
CA THR A 116 -4.81 -16.61 13.66
C THR A 116 -6.29 -16.29 13.84
N THR A 117 -6.66 -15.65 14.94
CA THR A 117 -8.04 -15.24 15.25
C THR A 117 -8.39 -13.92 14.56
N ASN A 118 -9.63 -13.73 14.15
CA ASN A 118 -10.09 -12.44 13.60
C ASN A 118 -10.25 -11.37 14.71
N PRO A 119 -9.66 -10.16 14.57
CA PRO A 119 -8.78 -9.74 13.48
C PRO A 119 -7.33 -10.25 13.67
N ALA A 120 -6.69 -10.64 12.57
CA ALA A 120 -5.24 -10.86 12.55
C ALA A 120 -4.50 -9.53 12.43
N SER A 121 -3.17 -9.54 12.57
CA SER A 121 -2.42 -8.29 12.47
C SER A 121 -0.99 -8.43 12.02
N VAL A 122 -0.42 -7.35 11.52
CA VAL A 122 0.99 -7.24 11.12
C VAL A 122 1.60 -6.03 11.81
N THR A 123 2.84 -6.13 12.27
CA THR A 123 3.54 -5.02 12.95
C THR A 123 4.67 -4.49 12.08
N TYR A 124 4.78 -3.16 11.98
CA TYR A 124 5.80 -2.45 11.24
C TYR A 124 6.56 -1.47 12.14
N THR A 125 7.79 -1.16 11.75
CA THR A 125 8.54 -0.02 12.28
C THR A 125 9.04 0.76 11.08
N ILE A 126 8.73 2.07 11.04
CA ILE A 126 9.12 2.94 9.93
C ILE A 126 10.33 3.82 10.31
N ALA A 127 11.26 3.98 9.38
CA ALA A 127 12.39 4.89 9.40
C ALA A 127 12.23 6.06 8.39
N GLY A 128 11.09 6.14 7.72
CA GLY A 128 10.69 7.29 6.92
C GLY A 128 10.81 7.11 5.41
N ASP A 129 11.09 5.89 4.94
CA ASP A 129 11.13 5.52 3.52
C ASP A 129 10.24 4.34 3.18
N GLU A 130 9.65 3.69 4.18
CA GLU A 130 8.73 2.58 4.02
C GLU A 130 7.38 3.09 3.54
N ASP A 131 6.77 2.30 2.67
CA ASP A 131 5.41 2.54 2.18
C ASP A 131 4.55 1.36 2.61
N ILE A 132 3.60 1.61 3.52
CA ILE A 132 2.68 0.57 3.99
C ILE A 132 1.41 0.67 3.18
N MET A 133 1.04 -0.42 2.51
CA MET A 133 -0.16 -0.51 1.71
C MET A 133 -1.00 -1.72 2.14
N ALA A 134 -2.31 -1.63 1.93
CA ALA A 134 -3.19 -2.77 2.02
C ALA A 134 -4.31 -2.68 0.99
N THR A 135 -4.91 -3.83 0.67
CA THR A 135 -6.11 -3.89 -0.16
C THR A 135 -7.35 -3.77 0.71
N ASP A 136 -8.49 -3.47 0.08
CA ASP A 136 -9.78 -3.74 0.69
C ASP A 136 -9.97 -5.25 0.89
N VAL A 137 -10.89 -5.59 1.79
CA VAL A 137 -11.31 -6.97 2.02
C VAL A 137 -12.17 -7.45 0.85
N GLN A 138 -11.85 -8.62 0.30
CA GLN A 138 -12.69 -9.30 -0.67
C GLN A 138 -13.04 -10.70 -0.17
N THR A 139 -14.25 -11.14 -0.48
CA THR A 139 -14.69 -12.52 -0.32
C THR A 139 -14.89 -13.11 -1.71
N GLY A 140 -14.41 -14.33 -1.93
CA GLY A 140 -14.54 -15.02 -3.21
C GLY A 140 -14.81 -16.51 -3.03
N SER A 141 -15.46 -17.10 -4.03
CA SER A 141 -15.81 -18.52 -4.15
C SER A 141 -15.65 -18.99 -5.61
N LEU A 142 -15.90 -20.28 -5.87
CA LEU A 142 -15.93 -20.82 -7.24
C LEU A 142 -16.98 -20.15 -8.14
N VAL A 143 -18.08 -19.68 -7.55
CA VAL A 143 -19.19 -19.04 -8.27
C VAL A 143 -18.98 -17.53 -8.36
N ASP A 144 -18.60 -16.91 -7.24
CA ASP A 144 -18.39 -15.48 -7.12
C ASP A 144 -16.89 -15.21 -6.94
N LYS A 145 -16.16 -15.15 -8.05
CA LYS A 145 -14.70 -15.05 -8.07
C LYS A 145 -14.22 -13.70 -7.57
N PHE A 146 -13.04 -13.71 -6.93
CA PHE A 146 -12.29 -12.48 -6.59
C PHE A 146 -12.14 -11.55 -7.79
N GLU A 147 -12.22 -10.25 -7.52
CA GLU A 147 -11.97 -9.21 -8.50
C GLU A 147 -10.50 -8.74 -8.43
N THR A 148 -10.20 -7.67 -9.14
CA THR A 148 -8.89 -7.02 -9.03
C THR A 148 -8.68 -6.46 -7.62
N PHE A 149 -7.54 -6.74 -7.03
CA PHE A 149 -7.13 -6.13 -5.76
C PHE A 149 -6.48 -4.76 -6.01
N THR A 150 -6.76 -3.76 -5.17
CA THR A 150 -6.09 -2.45 -5.28
C THR A 150 -5.40 -2.11 -3.97
N PHE A 151 -4.08 -1.96 -4.00
CA PHE A 151 -3.28 -1.56 -2.85
C PHE A 151 -3.38 -0.05 -2.64
N SER A 152 -3.87 0.36 -1.47
CA SER A 152 -3.94 1.76 -1.07
C SER A 152 -2.86 2.09 -0.05
N HIS A 153 -2.18 3.22 -0.26
CA HIS A 153 -1.21 3.79 0.67
C HIS A 153 -1.86 4.15 2.01
N LEU A 154 -1.33 3.61 3.10
CA LEU A 154 -1.82 3.83 4.46
C LEU A 154 -1.01 4.89 5.22
N LEU A 155 0.13 5.30 4.67
CA LEU A 155 0.96 6.40 5.17
C LEU A 155 0.72 7.68 4.35
N THR A 156 1.20 8.82 4.87
CA THR A 156 1.28 10.07 4.10
C THR A 156 2.74 10.35 3.75
N GLN A 157 2.94 11.04 2.63
CA GLN A 157 4.25 11.53 2.24
C GLN A 157 4.35 13.04 2.49
N LEU A 158 5.46 13.46 3.08
CA LEU A 158 5.90 14.84 3.10
C LEU A 158 7.06 15.01 2.13
N GLN A 159 6.99 16.00 1.26
CA GLN A 159 8.08 16.41 0.38
C GLN A 159 8.64 17.74 0.85
N PHE A 160 9.94 17.95 0.71
CA PHE A 160 10.63 19.12 1.21
C PHE A 160 11.48 19.74 0.10
N LYS A 161 11.18 20.98 -0.25
CA LYS A 161 12.06 21.81 -1.09
C LYS A 161 12.62 22.99 -0.30
N CYS A 162 13.87 23.34 -0.58
CA CYS A 162 14.55 24.46 0.05
C CYS A 162 14.81 25.54 -0.99
N VAL A 163 14.22 26.72 -0.80
CA VAL A 163 14.29 27.83 -1.76
C VAL A 163 14.66 29.14 -1.07
N GLY A 164 15.14 30.14 -1.82
CA GLY A 164 15.47 31.45 -1.28
C GLY A 164 15.83 32.49 -2.35
N SER A 165 15.94 33.75 -1.93
CA SER A 165 16.48 34.82 -2.78
C SER A 165 17.97 34.59 -3.10
N ALA A 166 18.50 35.29 -4.10
CA ALA A 166 19.94 35.26 -4.39
C ALA A 166 20.79 35.64 -3.16
N GLY A 167 20.36 36.63 -2.38
CA GLY A 167 21.02 37.01 -1.14
C GLY A 167 20.96 35.91 -0.09
N ALA A 168 19.82 35.21 0.05
CA ALA A 168 19.68 34.11 0.99
C ALA A 168 20.57 32.93 0.62
N ILE A 169 20.66 32.58 -0.66
CA ILE A 169 21.55 31.53 -1.18
C ILE A 169 23.02 31.85 -0.86
N GLY A 170 23.42 33.12 -1.01
CA GLY A 170 24.78 33.55 -0.65
C GLY A 170 25.12 33.39 0.84
N LYS A 171 24.13 33.45 1.73
CA LYS A 171 24.32 33.28 3.18
C LYS A 171 24.15 31.84 3.64
N TRP A 172 23.22 31.10 3.03
CA TRP A 172 22.90 29.71 3.36
C TRP A 172 23.65 28.73 2.46
N THR A 173 24.91 28.46 2.80
CA THR A 173 25.81 27.68 1.94
C THR A 173 25.59 26.17 1.97
N ALA A 174 24.82 25.67 2.94
CA ALA A 174 24.45 24.26 3.02
C ALA A 174 23.16 24.04 3.82
N VAL A 175 22.40 23.02 3.44
CA VAL A 175 21.33 22.41 4.23
C VAL A 175 21.81 21.01 4.63
N ALA A 176 22.06 20.81 5.92
CA ALA A 176 22.69 19.60 6.44
C ALA A 176 21.67 18.49 6.74
N SER A 177 20.50 18.85 7.28
CA SER A 177 19.43 17.89 7.55
C SER A 177 18.11 18.60 7.81
N ILE A 178 17.01 17.94 7.45
CA ILE A 178 15.67 18.25 7.94
C ILE A 178 15.18 17.02 8.71
N LYS A 179 14.64 17.23 9.91
CA LYS A 179 14.06 16.17 10.74
C LYS A 179 12.65 16.53 11.14
N VAL A 180 11.77 15.54 11.18
CA VAL A 180 10.41 15.67 11.69
C VAL A 180 10.34 15.01 13.06
N LYS A 181 9.91 15.78 14.07
CA LYS A 181 9.85 15.38 15.48
C LYS A 181 8.43 15.00 15.90
N ASN A 182 8.34 14.31 17.02
CA ASN A 182 7.08 13.93 17.68
C ASN A 182 6.18 13.08 16.76
N VAL A 183 6.81 12.10 16.08
CA VAL A 183 6.11 11.16 15.19
C VAL A 183 6.13 9.77 15.79
N ALA A 184 5.17 8.94 15.37
CA ALA A 184 5.17 7.52 15.67
C ALA A 184 6.00 6.75 14.64
N MET A 185 6.77 5.76 15.11
CA MET A 185 7.52 4.84 14.23
C MET A 185 6.95 3.42 14.26
N GLY A 186 6.46 2.94 15.39
CA GLY A 186 5.86 1.61 15.50
C GLY A 186 4.41 1.64 15.04
N LEU A 187 4.02 0.77 14.11
CA LEU A 187 2.67 0.73 13.55
C LEU A 187 2.13 -0.72 13.55
N LYS A 188 0.82 -0.86 13.68
CA LYS A 188 0.10 -2.15 13.59
C LYS A 188 -0.97 -2.06 12.52
N LEU A 189 -0.91 -2.93 11.53
CA LEU A 189 -1.96 -3.16 10.55
C LEU A 189 -2.88 -4.27 11.09
N SER A 190 -4.11 -3.93 11.44
CA SER A 190 -5.17 -4.89 11.75
C SER A 190 -5.85 -5.33 10.47
N LEU A 191 -6.11 -6.63 10.33
CA LEU A 191 -6.80 -7.23 9.19
C LEU A 191 -8.07 -7.91 9.71
N ASP A 192 -9.22 -7.28 9.47
CA ASP A 192 -10.52 -7.77 9.90
C ASP A 192 -11.37 -8.20 8.70
N LYS A 193 -11.99 -9.38 8.77
CA LYS A 193 -12.81 -9.92 7.67
C LYS A 193 -14.04 -9.08 7.32
N THR A 194 -14.47 -8.16 8.19
CA THR A 194 -15.66 -7.32 8.00
C THR A 194 -15.27 -5.86 7.80
N SER A 195 -14.41 -5.31 8.66
CA SER A 195 -14.03 -3.90 8.59
C SER A 195 -12.80 -3.62 7.72
N GLY A 196 -12.14 -4.67 7.21
CA GLY A 196 -10.96 -4.55 6.36
C GLY A 196 -9.68 -4.17 7.11
N ALA A 197 -8.73 -3.65 6.34
CA ALA A 197 -7.41 -3.27 6.82
C ALA A 197 -7.42 -1.92 7.55
N LYS A 198 -6.78 -1.84 8.73
CA LYS A 198 -6.65 -0.59 9.50
C LYS A 198 -5.28 -0.45 10.13
N LEU A 199 -4.57 0.64 9.79
CA LEU A 199 -3.27 0.98 10.36
C LEU A 199 -3.43 1.85 11.61
N THR A 200 -2.78 1.48 12.72
CA THR A 200 -2.75 2.25 13.96
C THR A 200 -1.34 2.39 14.50
N VAL A 201 -1.12 3.43 15.30
CA VAL A 201 0.14 3.62 16.03
C VAL A 201 0.29 2.57 17.14
N THR A 202 1.52 2.13 17.35
CA THR A 202 1.97 1.37 18.53
C THR A 202 3.08 2.16 19.21
N GLY A 203 3.06 2.19 20.55
CA GLY A 203 4.03 2.98 21.32
C GLY A 203 3.73 4.49 21.31
N THR A 204 4.75 5.29 21.57
CA THR A 204 4.67 6.75 21.74
C THR A 204 5.01 7.50 20.46
N ALA A 205 4.44 8.71 20.33
CA ALA A 205 4.70 9.64 19.23
C ALA A 205 5.71 10.73 19.64
N ASP A 206 6.86 10.32 20.17
CA ASP A 206 7.97 11.18 20.62
C ASP A 206 9.26 10.93 19.82
N GLN A 207 9.14 10.20 18.71
CA GLN A 207 10.27 9.83 17.88
C GLN A 207 10.62 10.92 16.86
N THR A 208 11.79 10.79 16.24
CA THR A 208 12.28 11.71 15.22
C THR A 208 12.68 10.95 13.96
N LEU A 209 12.12 11.35 12.83
CA LEU A 209 12.49 10.83 11.52
C LEU A 209 13.33 11.85 10.75
N THR A 210 14.25 11.37 9.93
CA THR A 210 15.12 12.22 9.10
C THR A 210 14.65 12.18 7.66
N VAL A 211 14.52 13.36 7.04
CA VAL A 211 14.12 13.49 5.64
C VAL A 211 15.14 12.80 4.75
N LYS A 212 14.64 11.94 3.87
CA LYS A 212 15.40 11.21 2.86
C LYS A 212 15.63 12.12 1.66
N ASN A 213 16.77 11.96 0.99
CA ASN A 213 17.18 12.82 -0.13
C ASN A 213 17.04 14.33 0.17
N CYS A 214 17.33 14.71 1.43
CA CYS A 214 17.24 16.09 1.88
C CYS A 214 18.03 17.00 0.92
N PRO A 215 17.45 18.11 0.42
CA PRO A 215 18.19 19.06 -0.40
C PRO A 215 19.45 19.49 0.36
N SER A 216 20.61 19.44 -0.29
CA SER A 216 21.89 19.81 0.33
C SER A 216 22.17 21.31 0.26
N THR A 217 21.42 22.04 -0.57
CA THR A 217 21.58 23.47 -0.86
C THR A 217 20.22 24.16 -1.01
N VAL A 218 20.21 25.48 -0.85
CA VAL A 218 19.04 26.32 -1.14
C VAL A 218 19.00 26.62 -2.65
N SER A 219 17.85 26.38 -3.28
CA SER A 219 17.61 26.67 -4.70
C SER A 219 17.05 28.08 -4.89
N ALA A 220 17.19 28.64 -6.10
CA ALA A 220 16.47 29.85 -6.47
C ALA A 220 14.95 29.63 -6.45
N LEU A 221 14.19 30.68 -6.17
CA LEU A 221 12.72 30.62 -6.11
C LEU A 221 12.08 30.14 -7.43
N ASP A 222 12.71 30.44 -8.56
CA ASP A 222 12.27 30.13 -9.92
C ASP A 222 12.96 28.89 -10.52
N ALA A 223 13.68 28.11 -9.72
CA ALA A 223 14.29 26.87 -10.19
C ALA A 223 13.22 25.91 -10.75
N GLU A 224 13.42 25.43 -11.98
CA GLU A 224 12.45 24.54 -12.65
C GLU A 224 12.36 23.15 -11.98
N THR A 225 13.49 22.63 -11.50
CA THR A 225 13.61 21.28 -10.92
C THR A 225 14.41 21.30 -9.61
N PRO A 226 13.93 21.98 -8.56
CA PRO A 226 14.65 22.05 -7.29
C PRO A 226 14.75 20.65 -6.67
N PRO A 227 15.91 20.27 -6.12
CA PRO A 227 16.04 19.04 -5.36
C PRO A 227 14.97 18.97 -4.28
N THR A 228 14.34 17.81 -4.16
CA THR A 228 13.25 17.57 -3.24
C THR A 228 13.57 16.34 -2.39
N GLY A 229 13.53 16.52 -1.07
CA GLY A 229 13.59 15.41 -0.12
C GLY A 229 12.19 14.89 0.18
N TYR A 230 12.10 13.70 0.76
CA TYR A 230 10.82 13.11 1.15
C TYR A 230 10.88 12.44 2.52
N LEU A 231 9.71 12.20 3.10
CA LEU A 231 9.53 11.43 4.31
C LEU A 231 8.16 10.75 4.32
N MET A 232 8.13 9.47 4.64
CA MET A 232 6.91 8.70 4.88
C MET A 232 6.59 8.66 6.38
N LEU A 233 5.34 8.94 6.77
CA LEU A 233 4.92 8.90 8.17
C LEU A 233 3.45 8.54 8.36
N TYR A 234 3.08 8.17 9.59
CA TYR A 234 1.68 7.90 9.94
C TYR A 234 0.86 9.20 10.02
N PRO A 235 -0.25 9.32 9.27
CA PRO A 235 -1.06 10.53 9.27
C PRO A 235 -1.94 10.61 10.51
N THR A 236 -1.42 11.22 11.58
CA THR A 236 -2.22 11.52 12.77
C THR A 236 -3.28 12.57 12.45
N THR A 237 -4.50 12.41 12.98
CA THR A 237 -5.57 13.39 12.85
C THR A 237 -5.08 14.81 13.17
N ASN A 238 -5.44 15.77 12.31
CA ASN A 238 -5.07 17.19 12.40
C ASN A 238 -3.57 17.50 12.27
N MET A 239 -2.70 16.51 12.04
CA MET A 239 -1.27 16.76 11.86
C MET A 239 -1.04 17.69 10.66
N GLY A 240 -0.32 18.78 10.89
CA GLY A 240 -0.05 19.83 9.89
C GLY A 240 -1.03 20.99 9.91
N THR A 241 -2.05 20.98 10.78
CA THR A 241 -2.91 22.15 11.06
C THR A 241 -2.34 22.98 12.21
N GLU A 242 -3.01 24.09 12.56
CA GLU A 242 -2.70 24.88 13.76
C GLU A 242 -2.90 24.11 15.07
N GLU A 243 -3.83 23.14 15.10
CA GLU A 243 -4.10 22.34 16.30
C GLU A 243 -2.99 21.33 16.59
N LEU A 244 -2.38 20.78 15.54
CA LEU A 244 -1.28 19.84 15.65
C LEU A 244 -0.19 20.13 14.59
N PRO A 245 0.62 21.19 14.77
CA PRO A 245 1.65 21.53 13.81
C PRO A 245 2.73 20.45 13.69
N ILE A 246 3.23 20.21 12.48
CA ILE A 246 4.40 19.36 12.27
C ILE A 246 5.63 20.12 12.77
N SER A 247 6.38 19.52 13.68
CA SER A 247 7.61 20.10 14.24
C SER A 247 8.83 19.65 13.45
N LEU A 248 9.52 20.61 12.83
CA LEU A 248 10.75 20.39 12.08
C LEU A 248 11.96 20.86 12.87
N GLU A 249 13.06 20.12 12.82
CA GLU A 249 14.42 20.60 13.10
C GLU A 249 15.18 20.70 11.79
N VAL A 250 15.56 21.92 11.41
CA VAL A 250 16.34 22.20 10.21
C VAL A 250 17.74 22.61 10.61
N LYS A 251 18.75 21.91 10.07
CA LYS A 251 20.17 22.23 10.25
C LYS A 251 20.75 22.67 8.93
N GLY A 252 21.52 23.75 8.96
CA GLY A 252 22.24 24.27 7.81
C GLY A 252 23.47 25.07 8.21
N THR A 253 24.13 25.66 7.22
CA THR A 253 25.24 26.60 7.41
C THR A 253 24.79 27.98 6.98
N TYR A 254 24.85 28.95 7.89
CA TYR A 254 24.44 30.33 7.67
C TYR A 254 25.61 31.26 8.02
N ASP A 255 26.04 32.12 7.08
CA ASP A 255 27.19 33.01 7.22
C ASP A 255 28.44 32.26 7.75
N GLY A 256 28.71 31.09 7.17
CA GLY A 256 29.84 30.23 7.52
C GLY A 256 29.73 29.46 8.84
N ASN A 257 28.62 29.60 9.58
CA ASN A 257 28.43 28.97 10.89
C ASN A 257 27.29 27.94 10.86
N ALA A 258 27.43 26.85 11.63
CA ALA A 258 26.36 25.88 11.80
C ALA A 258 25.15 26.53 12.49
N LYS A 259 23.95 26.33 11.94
CA LYS A 259 22.70 26.89 12.44
C LYS A 259 21.63 25.81 12.52
N THR A 260 20.92 25.79 13.64
CA THR A 260 19.77 24.90 13.88
C THR A 260 18.54 25.76 14.14
N LEU A 261 17.45 25.48 13.43
CA LEU A 261 16.16 26.16 13.58
C LEU A 261 15.07 25.12 13.84
N ASN A 262 14.18 25.43 14.78
CA ASN A 262 12.92 24.70 14.91
C ASN A 262 11.85 25.45 14.11
N VAL A 263 11.16 24.74 13.23
CA VAL A 263 10.20 25.29 12.28
C VAL A 263 8.90 24.51 12.42
N ALA A 264 7.75 25.19 12.36
CA ALA A 264 6.43 24.56 12.44
C ALA A 264 5.74 24.61 11.08
N VAL A 265 5.08 23.52 10.70
CA VAL A 265 4.15 23.48 9.56
C VAL A 265 2.74 23.33 10.10
N SER A 266 1.91 24.35 9.90
CA SER A 266 0.54 24.44 10.45
C SER A 266 -0.51 24.86 9.43
N ASN A 267 -0.12 24.95 8.15
CA ASN A 267 -0.93 25.47 7.05
C ASN A 267 -1.44 24.39 6.09
N ILE A 268 -1.48 23.13 6.53
CA ILE A 268 -2.15 22.04 5.81
C ILE A 268 -3.61 22.04 6.28
N SER A 269 -4.50 22.73 5.56
CA SER A 269 -5.85 23.10 6.04
C SER A 269 -6.69 21.94 6.60
N GLU A 270 -6.56 20.74 6.06
CA GLU A 270 -7.31 19.54 6.50
C GLU A 270 -6.42 18.51 7.23
N GLY A 271 -5.18 18.90 7.54
CA GLY A 271 -4.13 18.00 7.98
C GLY A 271 -3.65 17.05 6.88
N VAL A 272 -2.59 16.30 7.19
CA VAL A 272 -2.07 15.25 6.32
C VAL A 272 -3.02 14.06 6.27
N LYS A 273 -2.99 13.30 5.16
CA LYS A 273 -3.92 12.19 4.90
C LYS A 273 -3.19 11.00 4.31
N ALA A 274 -3.65 9.79 4.65
CA ALA A 274 -3.14 8.55 4.06
C ALA A 274 -3.28 8.58 2.53
N GLY A 275 -2.20 8.22 1.83
CA GLY A 275 -2.08 8.26 0.37
C GLY A 275 -1.87 9.65 -0.23
N TYR A 276 -1.81 10.72 0.56
CA TYR A 276 -1.55 12.05 0.03
C TYR A 276 -0.07 12.40 0.20
N SER A 277 0.49 13.06 -0.83
CA SER A 277 1.79 13.72 -0.74
C SER A 277 1.63 15.23 -0.58
N HIS A 278 2.32 15.79 0.41
CA HIS A 278 2.28 17.21 0.75
C HIS A 278 3.65 17.85 0.52
N LEU A 279 3.72 18.84 -0.37
CA LEU A 279 4.92 19.64 -0.58
C LEU A 279 5.04 20.73 0.47
N ILE A 280 6.10 20.66 1.25
CA ILE A 280 6.54 21.66 2.21
C ILE A 280 7.67 22.46 1.56
N THR A 281 7.41 23.73 1.34
CA THR A 281 8.39 24.71 0.85
C THR A 281 9.01 25.42 2.04
N LEU A 282 10.30 25.22 2.23
CA LEU A 282 11.10 25.94 3.21
C LEU A 282 11.81 27.10 2.50
N THR A 283 11.35 28.31 2.74
CA THR A 283 11.93 29.54 2.18
C THR A 283 12.96 30.10 3.14
N PHE A 284 14.23 29.90 2.84
CA PHE A 284 15.37 30.43 3.59
C PHE A 284 15.53 31.92 3.29
N THR A 285 15.70 32.72 4.35
CA THR A 285 15.73 34.18 4.25
C THR A 285 17.11 34.76 4.53
N GLU A 286 17.36 35.97 4.05
CA GLU A 286 18.62 36.70 4.24
C GLU A 286 18.91 37.09 5.69
N ASP A 287 17.90 37.17 6.56
CA ASP A 287 18.07 37.39 8.00
C ASP A 287 18.28 36.08 8.78
N GLY A 288 18.43 34.96 8.06
CA GLY A 288 18.72 33.66 8.64
C GLY A 288 17.53 33.02 9.34
N LYS A 289 16.31 33.26 8.85
CA LYS A 289 15.09 32.54 9.24
C LYS A 289 14.65 31.59 8.13
N ILE A 290 13.57 30.84 8.40
CA ILE A 290 12.90 29.98 7.44
C ILE A 290 11.40 30.28 7.53
N ALA A 291 10.80 30.65 6.40
CA ALA A 291 9.36 30.71 6.23
C ALA A 291 8.83 29.40 5.61
N VAL A 292 7.57 29.06 5.88
CA VAL A 292 6.97 27.79 5.47
C VAL A 292 5.72 28.02 4.66
N GLU A 293 5.63 27.33 3.53
CA GLU A 293 4.41 27.19 2.73
C GLU A 293 4.15 25.71 2.48
N SER A 294 2.89 25.27 2.55
CA SER A 294 2.50 23.89 2.25
C SER A 294 1.47 23.82 1.14
N GLY A 295 1.58 22.80 0.29
CA GLY A 295 0.61 22.47 -0.76
C GLY A 295 0.59 20.96 -1.02
N ILE A 296 -0.23 20.53 -1.96
CA ILE A 296 -0.26 19.12 -2.41
C ILE A 296 0.75 18.95 -3.56
N ALA A 297 1.44 17.81 -3.60
CA ALA A 297 2.35 17.45 -4.69
C ALA A 297 2.09 16.03 -5.21
N PRO A 298 2.59 15.71 -6.43
CA PRO A 298 2.59 14.32 -6.92
C PRO A 298 3.41 13.43 -5.99
N TRP A 299 2.97 12.19 -5.77
CA TRP A 299 3.71 11.23 -4.96
C TRP A 299 5.08 10.89 -5.60
N GLN A 300 6.15 10.92 -4.81
CA GLN A 300 7.48 10.46 -5.22
C GLN A 300 7.74 9.08 -4.60
N PRO A 301 8.24 8.08 -5.32
CA PRO A 301 8.52 6.78 -4.73
C PRO A 301 9.50 6.87 -3.55
N GLY A 302 9.21 6.17 -2.46
CA GLY A 302 10.22 5.85 -1.45
C GLY A 302 11.24 4.86 -2.03
N SER A 303 12.49 4.93 -1.58
CA SER A 303 13.58 4.04 -2.00
C SER A 303 13.46 2.58 -1.51
N GLY A 304 12.25 2.04 -1.37
CA GLY A 304 12.02 0.62 -1.17
C GLY A 304 12.40 -0.17 -2.42
N GLY A 305 13.69 -0.41 -2.60
CA GLY A 305 14.24 -1.40 -3.54
C GLY A 305 13.94 -1.14 -5.02
N SER A 306 14.50 -0.08 -5.62
CA SER A 306 14.70 -0.08 -7.07
C SER A 306 15.95 0.70 -7.43
N SER A 307 17.03 -0.03 -7.70
CA SER A 307 18.17 0.53 -8.43
C SER A 307 17.74 0.71 -9.89
N VAL A 308 17.70 1.95 -10.35
CA VAL A 308 17.63 2.24 -11.78
C VAL A 308 18.92 1.75 -12.41
N ILE A 309 18.88 0.62 -13.14
CA ILE A 309 19.91 0.32 -14.13
C ILE A 309 19.52 1.11 -15.38
N VAL A 310 20.33 2.11 -15.71
CA VAL A 310 20.29 2.78 -17.01
C VAL A 310 21.00 1.87 -18.02
N PRO A 311 20.34 1.33 -19.06
CA PRO A 311 21.07 0.78 -20.19
C PRO A 311 21.72 1.95 -20.92
N GLY A 312 23.06 1.95 -20.95
CA GLY A 312 23.81 2.84 -21.83
C GLY A 312 23.53 2.48 -23.29
N ASN A 313 23.32 3.53 -24.09
CA ASN A 313 23.27 3.63 -25.56
C ASN A 313 22.76 2.43 -26.36
#